data_AF-A0A938W1Q7-F1
#
_entry.id   AF-A0A938W1Q7-F1
#
_cell.length_a   1.000
_cell.length_b   1.000
_cell.length_c   1.000
_cell.angle_alpha   90.00
_cell.angle_beta   90.00
_cell.angle_gamma   90.00
#
_symmetry.space_group_name_H-M   'P 1'
#
loop_
_entity.id
_entity.type
_entity.pdbx_description
1 polymer ?
#
loop_
_entity_poly.entity_id
_entity_poly.type
_entity_poly.pdbx_seq_one_letter_code
_entity_poly.pdbx_strand_id
1 'polypeptide(L)'
;MRRSRKPNWIMIALAVGVVVLVLAGLGLLGAYVYLSRRSDAVVSWVDPLTAVKPDALAAEIAVLPLAGESDERVIKAALDAGELETAYATLVYSVLLPDAVRSGQWALLAARYQQRDPGRAIVCYLAELDQASLSPGLSDVARADLSVQAARGLTALERSQTARLALAQAESIARYSLTLLPAQRRAALTQVATAYQALGDRQTADAVRGNLDGASAGPGVKLEPAAPLLPTLRGNVTLPPAVAAAMAARQQAAARMASRWRSSAASGRAALTEALNQALEAEDAARATFYAQAGGLPLPDRLAALHDWAAWLSIKYRVARGAYGAALAPAWQAQTEEIRVELAGVYTDLINGYGEQLDTLATGDALQARVDLLRQGLLWTRLGLFPDGQAEMILSDQLVEASRQLWTRQGGVGLTVVVQAREGQRLYLLSGADKQQ
;
A
#
# COMPACT_ATOMS: atom_id res chain seq x y z
N MET A 1 -10.63 -90.35 -11.57
CA MET A 1 -9.89 -89.28 -10.85
C MET A 1 -10.63 -87.94 -11.03
N ARG A 2 -11.40 -87.49 -10.03
CA ARG A 2 -12.03 -86.16 -10.01
C ARG A 2 -11.06 -85.16 -9.38
N ARG A 3 -10.49 -84.22 -10.15
CA ARG A 3 -9.72 -83.09 -9.62
C ARG A 3 -10.68 -81.96 -9.24
N SER A 4 -10.68 -81.58 -7.97
CA SER A 4 -11.41 -80.44 -7.41
C SER A 4 -10.80 -79.12 -7.88
N ARG A 5 -11.56 -78.29 -8.62
CA ARG A 5 -11.22 -76.87 -8.82
C ARG A 5 -11.60 -76.11 -7.54
N LYS A 6 -10.62 -75.70 -6.75
CA LYS A 6 -10.85 -74.72 -5.67
C LYS A 6 -11.16 -73.37 -6.32
N PRO A 7 -12.23 -72.66 -5.92
CA PRO A 7 -12.58 -71.38 -6.54
C PRO A 7 -11.57 -70.31 -6.12
N ASN A 8 -11.07 -69.56 -7.10
CA ASN A 8 -10.12 -68.43 -6.97
C ASN A 8 -10.73 -67.21 -6.22
N TRP A 9 -11.68 -67.42 -5.31
CA TRP A 9 -12.39 -66.35 -4.60
C TRP A 9 -11.45 -65.50 -3.75
N ILE A 10 -10.42 -66.12 -3.16
CA ILE A 10 -9.36 -65.40 -2.42
C ILE A 10 -8.56 -64.47 -3.35
N MET A 11 -8.25 -64.90 -4.59
CA MET A 11 -7.56 -64.04 -5.55
C MET A 11 -8.44 -62.90 -6.05
N ILE A 12 -9.75 -63.13 -6.22
CA ILE A 12 -10.70 -62.07 -6.59
C ILE A 12 -10.83 -61.06 -5.44
N ALA A 13 -10.96 -61.52 -4.20
CA ALA A 13 -11.04 -60.64 -3.03
C ALA A 13 -9.76 -59.78 -2.86
N LEU A 14 -8.58 -60.37 -3.09
CA LEU A 14 -7.31 -59.65 -3.04
C LEU A 14 -7.19 -58.62 -4.17
N ALA A 15 -7.59 -58.99 -5.39
CA ALA A 15 -7.58 -58.07 -6.54
C ALA A 15 -8.52 -56.88 -6.33
N VAL A 16 -9.73 -57.12 -5.80
CA VAL A 16 -10.67 -56.05 -5.45
C VAL A 16 -10.11 -55.16 -4.35
N GLY A 17 -9.48 -55.73 -3.31
CA GLY A 17 -8.84 -54.97 -2.24
C GLY A 17 -7.72 -54.04 -2.73
N VAL A 18 -6.88 -54.53 -3.65
CA VAL A 18 -5.82 -53.71 -4.27
C VAL A 18 -6.42 -52.56 -5.09
N VAL A 19 -7.45 -52.82 -5.89
CA VAL A 19 -8.11 -51.78 -6.69
C VAL A 19 -8.72 -50.71 -5.79
N VAL A 20 -9.39 -51.08 -4.70
CA VAL A 20 -9.96 -50.13 -3.73
C VAL A 20 -8.86 -49.29 -3.08
N LEU A 21 -7.73 -49.89 -2.69
CA LEU A 21 -6.60 -49.15 -2.11
C LEU A 21 -5.95 -48.18 -3.11
N VAL A 22 -5.82 -48.59 -4.38
CA VAL A 22 -5.30 -47.71 -5.44
C VAL A 22 -6.24 -46.54 -5.69
N LEU A 23 -7.55 -46.78 -5.75
CA LEU A 23 -8.56 -45.71 -5.91
C LEU A 23 -8.59 -44.77 -4.70
N ALA A 24 -8.48 -45.29 -3.48
CA ALA A 24 -8.37 -44.47 -2.27
C ALA A 24 -7.07 -43.65 -2.25
N GLY A 25 -5.94 -44.23 -2.66
CA GLY A 25 -4.66 -43.55 -2.79
C GLY A 25 -4.70 -42.43 -3.83
N LEU A 26 -5.30 -42.68 -5.00
CA LEU A 26 -5.52 -41.65 -6.03
C LEU A 26 -6.49 -40.57 -5.57
N GLY A 27 -7.53 -40.94 -4.81
CA GLY A 27 -8.46 -39.98 -4.22
C GLY A 27 -7.79 -39.08 -3.18
N LEU A 28 -6.94 -39.63 -2.32
CA LEU A 28 -6.14 -38.88 -1.36
C LEU A 28 -5.06 -38.01 -2.03
N LEU A 29 -4.42 -38.51 -3.08
CA LEU A 29 -3.46 -37.74 -3.88
C LEU A 29 -4.17 -36.59 -4.62
N GLY A 30 -5.33 -36.87 -5.19
CA GLY A 30 -6.18 -35.86 -5.84
C GLY A 30 -6.67 -34.81 -4.85
N ALA A 31 -7.11 -35.23 -3.65
CA ALA A 31 -7.47 -34.33 -2.57
C ALA A 31 -6.28 -33.51 -2.07
N TYR A 32 -5.10 -34.12 -1.91
CA TYR A 32 -3.86 -33.44 -1.53
C TYR A 32 -3.47 -32.39 -2.58
N VAL A 33 -3.45 -32.73 -3.87
CA VAL A 33 -3.16 -31.79 -4.97
C VAL A 33 -4.22 -30.69 -5.06
N TYR A 34 -5.50 -31.02 -4.86
CA TYR A 34 -6.57 -30.03 -4.88
C TYR A 34 -6.53 -29.08 -3.67
N LEU A 35 -6.28 -29.60 -2.46
CA LEU A 35 -6.16 -28.83 -1.23
C LEU A 35 -4.88 -27.98 -1.22
N SER A 36 -3.75 -28.53 -1.65
CA SER A 36 -2.48 -27.78 -1.79
C SER A 36 -2.56 -26.68 -2.84
N ARG A 37 -3.35 -26.86 -3.92
CA ARG A 37 -3.66 -25.79 -4.87
C ARG A 37 -4.67 -24.78 -4.33
N ARG A 38 -5.56 -25.17 -3.41
CA ARG A 38 -6.52 -24.26 -2.75
C ARG A 38 -5.85 -23.34 -1.73
N SER A 39 -4.72 -23.73 -1.15
CA SER A 39 -3.92 -22.88 -0.25
C SER A 39 -3.38 -21.63 -0.95
N ASP A 40 -3.18 -21.68 -2.27
CA ASP A 40 -2.88 -20.52 -3.12
C ASP A 40 -4.17 -19.86 -3.62
N ALA A 41 -5.15 -19.63 -2.73
CA ALA A 41 -6.30 -18.80 -3.07
C ALA A 41 -5.80 -17.42 -3.54
N VAL A 42 -6.12 -17.12 -4.81
CA VAL A 42 -5.66 -15.93 -5.54
C VAL A 42 -5.92 -14.67 -4.71
N VAL A 43 -4.86 -13.92 -4.45
CA VAL A 43 -4.98 -12.62 -3.78
C VAL A 43 -5.25 -11.58 -4.86
N SER A 44 -6.51 -11.28 -5.15
CA SER A 44 -6.86 -10.12 -5.98
C SER A 44 -6.43 -8.83 -5.26
N TRP A 45 -5.95 -7.83 -5.99
CA TRP A 45 -5.81 -6.49 -5.39
C TRP A 45 -7.17 -6.04 -4.87
N VAL A 46 -7.17 -5.52 -3.64
CA VAL A 46 -8.36 -4.97 -2.99
C VAL A 46 -8.03 -3.53 -2.68
N ASP A 47 -8.85 -2.60 -3.17
CA ASP A 47 -8.76 -1.20 -2.80
C ASP A 47 -8.81 -1.08 -1.26
N PRO A 48 -7.73 -0.61 -0.61
CA PRO A 48 -7.68 -0.50 0.84
C PRO A 48 -8.84 0.31 1.44
N LEU A 49 -9.37 1.31 0.72
CA LEU A 49 -10.51 2.11 1.18
C LEU A 49 -11.81 1.31 1.18
N THR A 50 -12.02 0.43 0.20
CA THR A 50 -13.23 -0.40 0.13
C THR A 50 -13.31 -1.41 1.26
N ALA A 51 -12.15 -1.77 1.82
CA ALA A 51 -12.09 -2.77 2.85
C ALA A 51 -12.44 -2.21 4.24
N VAL A 52 -12.51 -0.88 4.44
CA VAL A 52 -12.90 -0.26 5.71
C VAL A 52 -14.32 -0.69 6.11
N LYS A 53 -14.51 -1.02 7.39
CA LYS A 53 -15.79 -1.42 7.99
C LYS A 53 -16.30 -0.29 8.90
N PRO A 54 -17.17 0.62 8.41
CA PRO A 54 -17.58 1.82 9.16
C PRO A 54 -18.19 1.53 10.54
N ASP A 55 -18.97 0.45 10.65
CA ASP A 55 -19.68 0.08 11.88
C ASP A 55 -18.78 -0.44 13.00
N ALA A 56 -17.51 -0.77 12.68
CA ALA A 56 -16.54 -1.28 13.65
C ALA A 56 -15.55 -0.19 14.12
N LEU A 57 -15.82 1.08 13.81
CA LEU A 57 -14.97 2.20 14.18
C LEU A 57 -15.33 2.79 15.54
N ALA A 58 -14.34 2.91 16.41
CA ALA A 58 -14.42 3.66 17.66
C ALA A 58 -14.40 5.18 17.39
N ALA A 59 -15.59 5.79 17.32
CA ALA A 59 -15.75 7.20 16.92
C ALA A 59 -14.92 8.17 17.78
N GLU A 60 -14.81 7.93 19.08
CA GLU A 60 -14.05 8.75 20.02
C GLU A 60 -12.56 8.85 19.70
N ILE A 61 -12.00 7.85 19.02
CA ILE A 61 -10.61 7.87 18.53
C ILE A 61 -10.59 8.30 17.06
N ALA A 62 -11.54 7.80 16.25
CA ALA A 62 -11.56 8.02 14.82
C ALA A 62 -11.68 9.51 14.45
N VAL A 63 -12.34 10.34 15.26
CA VAL A 63 -12.48 11.80 15.02
C VAL A 63 -11.28 12.63 15.46
N LEU A 64 -10.26 12.06 16.11
CA LEU A 64 -9.07 12.81 16.56
C LEU A 64 -8.28 13.48 15.42
N PRO A 65 -8.15 12.92 14.20
CA PRO A 65 -7.59 13.65 13.06
C PRO A 65 -8.40 14.89 12.73
N LEU A 66 -9.73 14.86 12.95
CA LEU A 66 -10.56 16.05 12.80
C LEU A 66 -10.27 17.11 13.88
N ALA A 67 -9.76 16.70 15.04
CA ALA A 67 -9.31 17.58 16.11
C ALA A 67 -7.91 18.18 15.86
N GLY A 68 -7.24 17.80 14.77
CA GLY A 68 -5.87 18.25 14.45
C GLY A 68 -4.77 17.37 15.07
N GLU A 69 -5.13 16.22 15.64
CA GLU A 69 -4.13 15.23 16.04
C GLU A 69 -3.47 14.59 14.82
N SER A 70 -2.17 14.27 14.92
CA SER A 70 -1.47 13.65 13.79
C SER A 70 -1.93 12.21 13.60
N ASP A 71 -2.10 11.77 12.35
CA ASP A 71 -2.56 10.42 12.01
C ASP A 71 -1.72 9.33 12.70
N GLU A 72 -0.39 9.52 12.79
CA GLU A 72 0.50 8.59 13.51
C GLU A 72 0.12 8.42 14.98
N ARG A 73 -0.17 9.52 15.69
CA ARG A 73 -0.58 9.48 17.10
C ARG A 73 -1.94 8.82 17.25
N VAL A 74 -2.87 9.07 16.32
CA VAL A 74 -4.20 8.47 16.33
C VAL A 74 -4.13 6.97 16.04
N ILE A 75 -3.35 6.54 15.05
CA ILE A 75 -3.11 5.11 14.75
C ILE A 75 -2.55 4.42 15.99
N LYS A 76 -1.53 5.01 16.62
CA LYS A 76 -0.95 4.47 17.85
C LYS A 76 -2.00 4.35 18.97
N ALA A 77 -2.77 5.40 19.22
CA ALA A 77 -3.82 5.39 20.25
C ALA A 77 -4.88 4.31 19.97
N ALA A 78 -5.29 4.15 18.71
CA ALA A 78 -6.22 3.11 18.29
C ALA A 78 -5.64 1.70 18.52
N LEU A 79 -4.37 1.47 18.13
CA LEU A 79 -3.69 0.19 18.35
C LEU A 79 -3.49 -0.15 19.83
N ASP A 80 -3.18 0.85 20.66
CA ASP A 80 -3.02 0.70 22.11
C ASP A 80 -4.38 0.41 22.79
N ALA A 81 -5.48 0.96 22.24
CA ALA A 81 -6.84 0.66 22.67
C ALA A 81 -7.41 -0.67 22.11
N GLY A 82 -6.69 -1.35 21.21
CA GLY A 82 -7.15 -2.57 20.55
C GLY A 82 -8.13 -2.35 19.39
N GLU A 83 -8.37 -1.09 19.02
CA GLU A 83 -9.29 -0.65 17.96
C GLU A 83 -8.63 -0.74 16.58
N LEU A 84 -8.39 -1.98 16.12
CA LEU A 84 -7.66 -2.24 14.88
C LEU A 84 -8.32 -1.60 13.65
N GLU A 85 -9.65 -1.62 13.58
CA GLU A 85 -10.38 -1.03 12.46
C GLU A 85 -10.23 0.50 12.41
N THR A 86 -10.22 1.16 13.57
CA THR A 86 -9.97 2.61 13.65
C THR A 86 -8.54 2.95 13.23
N ALA A 87 -7.56 2.14 13.62
CA ALA A 87 -6.18 2.29 13.19
C ALA A 87 -6.05 2.09 11.67
N TYR A 88 -6.67 1.05 11.12
CA TYR A 88 -6.72 0.78 9.68
C TYR A 88 -7.36 1.93 8.91
N ALA A 89 -8.58 2.35 9.28
CA ALA A 89 -9.29 3.45 8.63
C ALA A 89 -8.48 4.75 8.67
N THR A 90 -7.79 5.04 9.78
CA THR A 90 -6.95 6.24 9.87
C THR A 90 -5.74 6.15 8.95
N LEU A 91 -5.09 4.98 8.84
CA LEU A 91 -3.96 4.79 7.94
C LEU A 91 -4.36 4.91 6.46
N VAL A 92 -5.44 4.23 6.06
CA VAL A 92 -5.82 4.13 4.63
C VAL A 92 -6.27 5.48 4.06
N TYR A 93 -6.95 6.31 4.87
CA TYR A 93 -7.38 7.64 4.47
C TYR A 93 -6.33 8.73 4.72
N SER A 94 -5.19 8.40 5.34
CA SER A 94 -4.16 9.39 5.56
C SER A 94 -3.57 9.84 4.23
N VAL A 95 -3.39 11.14 4.05
CA VAL A 95 -2.63 11.72 2.93
C VAL A 95 -1.38 12.47 3.38
N LEU A 96 -1.21 12.65 4.70
CA LEU A 96 -0.14 13.48 5.27
C LEU A 96 1.00 12.65 5.89
N LEU A 97 0.82 11.33 6.06
CA LEU A 97 1.87 10.48 6.58
C LEU A 97 3.07 10.39 5.61
N PRO A 98 4.29 10.66 6.09
CA PRO A 98 5.51 10.35 5.32
C PRO A 98 5.59 8.86 4.99
N ASP A 99 6.13 8.52 3.83
CA ASP A 99 6.15 7.13 3.33
C ASP A 99 6.85 6.15 4.27
N ALA A 100 7.94 6.57 4.94
CA ALA A 100 8.63 5.75 5.93
C ALA A 100 7.74 5.44 7.15
N VAL A 101 6.96 6.42 7.61
CA VAL A 101 6.03 6.22 8.73
C VAL A 101 4.87 5.34 8.27
N ARG A 102 4.28 5.65 7.12
CA ARG A 102 3.14 4.91 6.54
C ARG A 102 3.47 3.42 6.36
N SER A 103 4.65 3.10 5.82
CA SER A 103 5.08 1.71 5.59
C SER A 103 5.26 0.95 6.91
N GLY A 104 5.85 1.58 7.93
CA GLY A 104 5.93 1.01 9.27
C GLY A 104 4.54 0.74 9.88
N GLN A 105 3.57 1.65 9.68
CA GLN A 105 2.19 1.45 10.17
C GLN A 105 1.47 0.30 9.43
N TRP A 106 1.69 0.14 8.12
CA TRP A 106 1.17 -1.01 7.37
C TRP A 106 1.70 -2.32 7.92
N ALA A 107 3.01 -2.43 8.12
CA ALA A 107 3.64 -3.63 8.66
C ALA A 107 3.13 -3.96 10.08
N LEU A 108 2.97 -2.94 10.93
CA LEU A 108 2.43 -3.11 12.28
C LEU A 108 0.98 -3.60 12.27
N LEU A 109 0.11 -2.99 11.44
CA LEU A 109 -1.26 -3.44 11.28
C LEU A 109 -1.35 -4.86 10.73
N ALA A 110 -0.53 -5.19 9.73
CA ALA A 110 -0.46 -6.53 9.15
C ALA A 110 -0.17 -7.58 10.23
N ALA A 111 0.84 -7.34 11.06
CA ALA A 111 1.20 -8.23 12.18
C ALA A 111 0.06 -8.36 13.21
N ARG A 112 -0.65 -7.27 13.52
CA ARG A 112 -1.81 -7.31 14.45
C ARG A 112 -3.01 -8.05 13.86
N TYR A 113 -3.22 -7.96 12.54
CA TYR A 113 -4.30 -8.66 11.86
C TYR A 113 -3.98 -10.13 11.59
N GLN A 114 -2.71 -10.54 11.54
CA GLN A 114 -2.30 -11.87 11.09
C GLN A 114 -3.06 -13.03 11.74
N GLN A 115 -3.39 -12.92 13.04
CA GLN A 115 -4.16 -13.95 13.76
C GLN A 115 -5.67 -13.68 13.83
N ARG A 116 -6.10 -12.42 13.67
CA ARG A 116 -7.50 -11.99 13.87
C ARG A 116 -8.29 -11.93 12.57
N ASP A 117 -7.66 -11.42 11.52
CA ASP A 117 -8.21 -11.29 10.18
C ASP A 117 -7.07 -11.48 9.16
N PRO A 118 -6.72 -12.74 8.83
CA PRO A 118 -5.64 -13.05 7.88
C PRO A 118 -5.82 -12.37 6.51
N GLY A 119 -7.06 -12.20 6.05
CA GLY A 119 -7.35 -11.50 4.79
C GLY A 119 -6.92 -10.03 4.85
N ARG A 120 -7.25 -9.35 5.96
CA ARG A 120 -6.81 -7.97 6.21
C ARG A 120 -5.30 -7.85 6.36
N ALA A 121 -4.64 -8.83 6.98
CA ALA A 121 -3.19 -8.87 7.08
C ALA A 121 -2.53 -8.93 5.69
N ILE A 122 -3.07 -9.74 4.77
CA ILE A 122 -2.61 -9.81 3.39
C ILE A 122 -2.72 -8.44 2.69
N VAL A 123 -3.87 -7.75 2.82
CA VAL A 123 -4.04 -6.40 2.24
C VAL A 123 -2.98 -5.43 2.76
N CYS A 124 -2.70 -5.47 4.06
CA CYS A 124 -1.67 -4.61 4.66
C CYS A 124 -0.24 -4.94 4.14
N TYR A 125 0.11 -6.22 4.03
CA TYR A 125 1.41 -6.63 3.46
C TYR A 125 1.53 -6.28 1.97
N LEU A 126 0.44 -6.34 1.20
CA LEU A 126 0.44 -5.90 -0.19
C LEU A 126 0.60 -4.38 -0.31
N ALA A 127 -0.06 -3.60 0.54
CA ALA A 127 0.13 -2.15 0.59
C ALA A 127 1.58 -1.79 0.98
N GLU A 128 2.19 -2.54 1.91
CA GLU A 128 3.60 -2.42 2.26
C GLU A 128 4.53 -2.72 1.06
N LEU A 129 4.23 -3.75 0.26
CA LEU A 129 4.99 -4.04 -0.96
C LEU A 129 4.82 -2.96 -2.03
N ASP A 130 3.61 -2.46 -2.24
CA ASP A 130 3.35 -1.34 -3.15
C ASP A 130 4.15 -0.10 -2.69
N GLN A 131 4.24 0.17 -1.37
CA GLN A 131 5.11 1.23 -0.83
C GLN A 131 6.58 0.98 -1.14
N ALA A 132 7.09 -0.23 -0.86
CA ALA A 132 8.49 -0.57 -1.11
C ALA A 132 8.84 -0.41 -2.60
N SER A 133 7.91 -0.70 -3.50
CA SER A 133 8.12 -0.60 -4.95
C SER A 133 7.88 0.80 -5.52
N LEU A 134 6.97 1.60 -4.96
CA LEU A 134 6.46 2.82 -5.61
C LEU A 134 6.66 4.09 -4.81
N SER A 135 6.96 4.05 -3.51
CA SER A 135 7.25 5.30 -2.78
C SER A 135 8.50 5.95 -3.35
N PRO A 136 8.54 7.24 -3.72
CA PRO A 136 9.79 7.94 -4.03
C PRO A 136 10.56 8.33 -2.75
N GLY A 137 9.89 8.41 -1.60
CA GLY A 137 10.47 8.82 -0.32
C GLY A 137 11.26 7.74 0.43
N LEU A 138 11.27 6.49 -0.05
CA LEU A 138 12.00 5.38 0.58
C LEU A 138 13.40 5.19 0.00
N SER A 139 14.38 5.02 0.89
CA SER A 139 15.74 4.58 0.53
C SER A 139 15.75 3.10 0.13
N ASP A 140 16.73 2.70 -0.69
CA ASP A 140 16.85 1.30 -1.12
C ASP A 140 17.07 0.32 0.04
N VAL A 141 17.68 0.77 1.15
CA VAL A 141 17.78 -0.03 2.38
C VAL A 141 16.37 -0.33 2.92
N ALA A 142 15.56 0.72 3.10
CA ALA A 142 14.20 0.57 3.61
C ALA A 142 13.33 -0.29 2.69
N ARG A 143 13.46 -0.13 1.36
CA ARG A 143 12.73 -0.97 0.40
C ARG A 143 13.09 -2.45 0.51
N ALA A 144 14.37 -2.77 0.66
CA ALA A 144 14.81 -4.14 0.81
C ALA A 144 14.30 -4.75 2.12
N ASP A 145 14.40 -4.02 3.23
CA ASP A 145 13.94 -4.47 4.55
C ASP A 145 12.42 -4.69 4.58
N LEU A 146 11.62 -3.73 4.09
CA LEU A 146 10.16 -3.87 3.97
C LEU A 146 9.77 -5.06 3.08
N SER A 147 10.49 -5.27 1.96
CA SER A 147 10.22 -6.41 1.08
C SER A 147 10.48 -7.76 1.78
N VAL A 148 11.54 -7.85 2.60
CA VAL A 148 11.80 -9.05 3.43
C VAL A 148 10.76 -9.20 4.54
N GLN A 149 10.34 -8.11 5.19
CA GLN A 149 9.33 -8.13 6.24
C GLN A 149 7.97 -8.61 5.71
N ALA A 150 7.50 -8.04 4.61
CA ALA A 150 6.29 -8.48 3.93
C ALA A 150 6.40 -9.95 3.48
N ALA A 151 7.54 -10.39 2.94
CA ALA A 151 7.75 -11.78 2.57
C ALA A 151 7.60 -12.74 3.76
N ARG A 152 8.15 -12.41 4.93
CA ARG A 152 8.01 -13.22 6.15
C ARG A 152 6.55 -13.31 6.60
N GLY A 153 5.84 -12.17 6.60
CA GLY A 153 4.42 -12.12 6.92
C GLY A 153 3.57 -12.95 5.97
N LEU A 154 3.79 -12.80 4.67
CA LEU A 154 3.11 -13.57 3.63
C LEU A 154 3.44 -15.07 3.69
N THR A 155 4.68 -15.44 4.05
CA THR A 155 5.06 -16.84 4.30
C THR A 155 4.26 -17.43 5.45
N ALA A 156 4.11 -16.68 6.55
CA ALA A 156 3.33 -17.10 7.70
C ALA A 156 1.82 -17.15 7.45
N LEU A 157 1.35 -16.51 6.38
CA LEU A 157 -0.02 -16.57 5.86
C LEU A 157 -0.17 -17.55 4.69
N GLU A 158 0.83 -18.41 4.47
CA GLU A 158 0.89 -19.43 3.41
C GLU A 158 0.79 -18.86 1.97
N ARG A 159 1.05 -17.56 1.79
CA ARG A 159 1.12 -16.88 0.48
C ARG A 159 2.50 -17.01 -0.13
N SER A 160 2.91 -18.25 -0.35
CA SER A 160 4.28 -18.60 -0.74
C SER A 160 4.72 -17.95 -2.05
N GLN A 161 3.83 -17.87 -3.04
CA GLN A 161 4.15 -17.29 -4.33
C GLN A 161 4.46 -15.79 -4.24
N THR A 162 3.60 -15.02 -3.55
CA THR A 162 3.80 -13.58 -3.33
C THR A 162 5.01 -13.32 -2.43
N ALA A 163 5.22 -14.17 -1.42
CA ALA A 163 6.43 -14.11 -0.58
C ALA A 163 7.71 -14.26 -1.42
N ARG A 164 7.75 -15.19 -2.39
CA ARG A 164 8.90 -15.31 -3.32
C ARG A 164 9.13 -14.05 -4.15
N LEU A 165 8.06 -13.40 -4.63
CA LEU A 165 8.18 -12.15 -5.40
C LEU A 165 8.77 -11.02 -4.54
N ALA A 166 8.29 -10.89 -3.30
CA ALA A 166 8.82 -9.94 -2.34
C ALA A 166 10.32 -10.19 -2.03
N LEU A 167 10.73 -11.45 -1.86
CA LEU A 167 12.14 -11.81 -1.69
C LEU A 167 12.97 -11.56 -2.95
N ALA A 168 12.42 -11.83 -4.13
CA ALA A 168 13.09 -11.57 -5.40
C ALA A 168 13.34 -10.07 -5.61
N GLN A 169 12.41 -9.21 -5.17
CA GLN A 169 12.59 -7.77 -5.12
C GLN A 169 13.69 -7.36 -4.14
N ALA A 170 13.65 -7.85 -2.89
CA ALA A 170 14.68 -7.53 -1.90
C ALA A 170 16.08 -7.94 -2.39
N GLU A 171 16.19 -9.12 -2.99
CA GLU A 171 17.42 -9.61 -3.61
C GLU A 171 17.88 -8.69 -4.75
N SER A 172 16.96 -8.32 -5.64
CA SER A 172 17.23 -7.43 -6.76
C SER A 172 17.75 -6.07 -6.29
N ILE A 173 17.09 -5.45 -5.30
CA ILE A 173 17.53 -4.20 -4.70
C ILE A 173 18.94 -4.35 -4.14
N ALA A 174 19.20 -5.41 -3.37
CA ALA A 174 20.50 -5.64 -2.77
C ALA A 174 21.63 -5.85 -3.81
N ARG A 175 21.34 -6.47 -4.95
CA ARG A 175 22.32 -6.70 -6.02
C ARG A 175 22.57 -5.49 -6.90
N TYR A 176 21.51 -4.78 -7.29
CA TYR A 176 21.55 -3.82 -8.38
C TYR A 176 21.38 -2.37 -7.95
N SER A 177 21.04 -2.08 -6.70
CA SER A 177 20.98 -0.70 -6.22
C SER A 177 22.32 0.01 -6.42
N LEU A 178 22.25 1.20 -7.01
CA LEU A 178 23.37 2.13 -7.17
C LEU A 178 23.67 2.90 -5.88
N THR A 179 22.80 2.87 -4.88
CA THR A 179 22.92 3.69 -3.67
C THR A 179 23.40 2.91 -2.44
N LEU A 180 23.23 1.59 -2.44
CA LEU A 180 23.64 0.73 -1.32
C LEU A 180 25.16 0.62 -1.16
N LEU A 181 25.62 0.58 0.09
CA LEU A 181 27.00 0.27 0.47
C LEU A 181 27.23 -1.26 0.51
N PRO A 182 28.46 -1.76 0.31
CA PRO A 182 28.74 -3.21 0.35
C PRO A 182 28.29 -3.91 1.63
N ALA A 183 28.46 -3.28 2.79
CA ALA A 183 27.99 -3.81 4.07
C ALA A 183 26.45 -3.93 4.12
N GLN A 184 25.73 -2.95 3.58
CA GLN A 184 24.27 -2.97 3.49
C GLN A 184 23.79 -4.06 2.53
N ARG A 185 24.45 -4.21 1.37
CA ARG A 185 24.16 -5.30 0.41
C ARG A 185 24.34 -6.67 1.06
N ARG A 186 25.47 -6.89 1.76
CA ARG A 186 25.74 -8.14 2.47
C ARG A 186 24.68 -8.44 3.53
N ALA A 187 24.29 -7.44 4.31
CA ALA A 187 23.25 -7.58 5.33
C ALA A 187 21.91 -7.96 4.69
N ALA A 188 21.47 -7.22 3.66
CA ALA A 188 20.22 -7.50 2.95
C ALA A 188 20.20 -8.91 2.31
N LEU A 189 21.26 -9.30 1.60
CA LEU A 189 21.37 -10.64 0.99
C LEU A 189 21.36 -11.77 2.03
N THR A 190 21.97 -11.55 3.20
CA THR A 190 21.93 -12.52 4.31
C THR A 190 20.50 -12.70 4.84
N GLN A 191 19.76 -11.59 4.99
CA GLN A 191 18.35 -11.63 5.39
C GLN A 191 17.48 -12.33 4.35
N VAL A 192 17.70 -12.04 3.06
CA VAL A 192 17.01 -12.67 1.93
C VAL A 192 17.25 -14.18 1.91
N ALA A 193 18.50 -14.65 2.02
CA ALA A 193 18.80 -16.08 2.05
C ALA A 193 18.12 -16.79 3.23
N THR A 194 18.12 -16.16 4.41
CA THR A 194 17.43 -16.68 5.60
C THR A 194 15.92 -16.79 5.37
N ALA A 195 15.31 -15.79 4.72
CA ALA A 195 13.89 -15.79 4.43
C ALA A 195 13.50 -16.81 3.34
N TYR A 196 14.32 -17.00 2.29
CA TYR A 196 14.11 -18.08 1.32
C TYR A 196 14.17 -19.46 1.99
N GLN A 197 15.11 -19.67 2.91
CA GLN A 197 15.18 -20.92 3.67
C GLN A 197 13.93 -21.14 4.53
N ALA A 198 13.42 -20.09 5.20
CA ALA A 198 12.20 -20.17 6.00
C ALA A 198 10.96 -20.47 5.13
N LEU A 199 10.96 -20.00 3.88
CA LEU A 199 9.94 -20.29 2.87
C LEU A 199 10.07 -21.70 2.26
N GLY A 200 11.13 -22.45 2.61
CA GLY A 200 11.40 -23.79 2.08
C GLY A 200 12.19 -23.82 0.76
N ASP A 201 12.56 -22.66 0.21
CA ASP A 201 13.35 -22.54 -1.03
C ASP A 201 14.86 -22.57 -0.71
N ARG A 202 15.34 -23.77 -0.36
CA ARG A 202 16.74 -23.99 0.01
C ARG A 202 17.71 -23.75 -1.14
N GLN A 203 17.31 -24.11 -2.37
CA GLN A 203 18.15 -23.94 -3.54
C GLN A 203 18.47 -22.46 -3.78
N THR A 204 17.45 -21.60 -3.77
CA THR A 204 17.64 -20.16 -3.94
C THR A 204 18.41 -19.56 -2.76
N ALA A 205 18.12 -19.99 -1.52
CA ALA A 205 18.86 -19.55 -0.34
C ALA A 205 20.36 -19.85 -0.43
N ASP A 206 20.74 -21.07 -0.83
CA ASP A 206 22.13 -21.48 -0.95
C ASP A 206 22.82 -20.80 -2.14
N ALA A 207 22.12 -20.57 -3.25
CA ALA A 207 22.63 -19.79 -4.36
C ALA A 207 22.95 -18.33 -3.97
N VAL A 208 22.10 -17.70 -3.16
CA VAL A 208 22.36 -16.34 -2.64
C VAL A 208 23.58 -16.34 -1.72
N ARG A 209 23.72 -17.32 -0.82
CA ARG A 209 24.88 -17.45 0.08
C ARG A 209 26.19 -17.72 -0.67
N GLY A 210 26.15 -18.61 -1.66
CA GLY A 210 27.31 -18.99 -2.45
C GLY A 210 27.92 -17.85 -3.25
N ASN A 211 27.14 -16.81 -3.56
CA ASN A 211 27.59 -15.60 -4.27
C ASN A 211 27.53 -14.33 -3.40
N LEU A 212 27.62 -14.45 -2.07
CA LEU A 212 27.45 -13.30 -1.17
C LEU A 212 28.55 -12.24 -1.37
N ASP A 213 29.81 -12.68 -1.49
CA ASP A 213 30.95 -11.77 -1.62
C ASP A 213 30.89 -11.00 -2.94
N GLY A 214 30.71 -11.70 -4.07
CA GLY A 214 30.58 -11.10 -5.39
C GLY A 214 29.37 -10.16 -5.49
N ALA A 215 28.21 -10.59 -5.01
CA ALA A 215 27.00 -9.77 -5.02
C ALA A 215 27.10 -8.54 -4.10
N SER A 216 27.82 -8.64 -2.98
CA SER A 216 28.00 -7.50 -2.06
C SER A 216 28.90 -6.39 -2.62
N ALA A 217 29.77 -6.70 -3.59
CA ALA A 217 30.53 -5.68 -4.31
C ALA A 217 29.59 -4.75 -5.12
N GLY A 218 28.45 -5.28 -5.56
CA GLY A 218 27.43 -4.54 -6.31
C GLY A 218 27.86 -4.24 -7.75
N PRO A 219 27.18 -3.28 -8.40
CA PRO A 219 27.34 -3.01 -9.84
C PRO A 219 28.62 -2.23 -10.21
N GLY A 220 29.55 -2.02 -9.27
CA GLY A 220 30.80 -1.27 -9.52
C GLY A 220 30.63 0.25 -9.66
N VAL A 221 29.41 0.75 -9.69
CA VAL A 221 29.06 2.18 -9.70
C VAL A 221 28.25 2.51 -8.44
N LYS A 222 28.59 3.63 -7.81
CA LYS A 222 27.86 4.18 -6.66
C LYS A 222 27.35 5.59 -6.99
N LEU A 223 26.08 5.83 -6.72
CA LEU A 223 25.46 7.15 -6.71
C LEU A 223 25.17 7.53 -5.26
N GLU A 224 25.28 8.82 -4.96
CA GLU A 224 24.75 9.35 -3.71
C GLU A 224 23.21 9.35 -3.78
N PRO A 225 22.51 8.98 -2.69
CA PRO A 225 21.06 9.08 -2.65
C PRO A 225 20.63 10.53 -2.93
N ALA A 226 19.84 10.73 -3.98
CA ALA A 226 19.28 12.04 -4.29
C ALA A 226 18.15 12.38 -3.31
N ALA A 227 18.07 13.64 -2.90
CA ALA A 227 16.90 14.13 -2.17
C ALA A 227 15.66 14.11 -3.10
N PRO A 228 14.46 13.81 -2.58
CA PRO A 228 13.25 13.80 -3.39
C PRO A 228 12.97 15.21 -3.94
N LEU A 229 12.82 15.32 -5.26
CA LEU A 229 12.64 16.60 -5.95
C LEU A 229 11.20 17.11 -5.90
N LEU A 230 10.19 16.24 -5.95
CA LEU A 230 8.78 16.68 -6.01
C LEU A 230 8.38 17.63 -4.85
N PRO A 231 8.78 17.38 -3.59
CA PRO A 231 8.47 18.31 -2.49
C PRO A 231 9.10 19.69 -2.67
N THR A 232 10.21 19.82 -3.40
CA THR A 232 10.90 21.11 -3.61
C THR A 232 10.29 21.92 -4.75
N LEU A 233 9.46 21.31 -5.59
CA LEU A 233 8.79 21.96 -6.73
C LEU A 233 7.47 22.64 -6.37
N ARG A 234 6.95 22.38 -5.16
CA ARG A 234 5.74 23.04 -4.64
C ARG A 234 6.11 24.17 -3.71
N GLY A 235 5.30 25.22 -3.74
CA GLY A 235 5.35 26.31 -2.78
C GLY A 235 4.74 25.93 -1.42
N ASN A 236 4.42 26.95 -0.62
CA ASN A 236 3.73 26.78 0.65
C ASN A 236 2.29 27.27 0.55
N VAL A 237 1.33 26.49 1.03
CA VAL A 237 -0.06 26.94 1.11
C VAL A 237 -0.21 27.93 2.25
N THR A 238 -0.69 29.13 1.95
CA THR A 238 -1.06 30.12 2.98
C THR A 238 -2.58 30.17 3.06
N LEU A 239 -3.13 29.58 4.12
CA LEU A 239 -4.58 29.55 4.31
C LEU A 239 -5.12 30.94 4.68
N PRO A 240 -6.21 31.41 4.03
CA PRO A 240 -6.86 32.65 4.41
C PRO A 240 -7.36 32.61 5.87
N PRO A 241 -7.45 33.77 6.57
CA PRO A 241 -7.92 33.83 7.96
C PRO A 241 -9.29 33.18 8.18
N ALA A 242 -10.20 33.29 7.20
CA ALA A 242 -11.51 32.64 7.25
C ALA A 242 -11.43 31.11 7.29
N VAL A 243 -10.54 30.52 6.47
CA VAL A 243 -10.30 29.06 6.47
C VAL A 243 -9.64 28.63 7.78
N ALA A 244 -8.64 29.38 8.25
CA ALA A 244 -7.97 29.08 9.51
C ALA A 244 -8.93 29.12 10.72
N ALA A 245 -9.84 30.10 10.76
CA ALA A 245 -10.86 30.21 11.82
C ALA A 245 -11.87 29.05 11.77
N ALA A 246 -12.36 28.69 10.57
CA ALA A 246 -13.28 27.57 10.41
C ALA A 246 -12.61 26.22 10.77
N MET A 247 -11.34 26.04 10.38
CA MET A 247 -10.54 24.89 10.76
C MET A 247 -10.39 24.76 12.28
N ALA A 248 -10.12 25.86 12.98
CA ALA A 248 -10.05 25.87 14.45
C ALA A 248 -11.40 25.48 15.09
N ALA A 249 -12.53 25.94 14.52
CA ALA A 249 -13.86 25.58 14.99
C ALA A 249 -14.15 24.07 14.82
N ARG A 250 -13.80 23.48 13.66
CA ARG A 250 -13.87 22.03 13.43
C ARG A 250 -13.02 21.29 14.45
N GLN A 251 -11.77 21.70 14.64
CA GLN A 251 -10.86 21.06 15.58
C GLN A 251 -11.41 21.06 17.01
N GLN A 252 -11.96 22.18 17.46
CA GLN A 252 -12.58 22.29 18.77
C GLN A 252 -13.82 21.39 18.90
N ALA A 253 -14.69 21.34 17.88
CA ALA A 253 -15.87 20.48 17.90
C ALA A 253 -15.49 18.99 17.94
N ALA A 254 -14.51 18.58 17.14
CA ALA A 254 -14.01 17.21 17.12
C ALA A 254 -13.34 16.81 18.44
N ALA A 255 -12.54 17.69 19.06
CA ALA A 255 -11.94 17.45 20.38
C ALA A 255 -13.00 17.28 21.47
N ARG A 256 -14.08 18.09 21.44
CA ARG A 256 -15.23 17.92 22.35
C ARG A 256 -15.95 16.59 22.14
N MET A 257 -16.12 16.18 20.88
CA MET A 257 -16.70 14.87 20.56
C MET A 257 -15.83 13.74 21.11
N ALA A 258 -14.53 13.72 20.77
CA ALA A 258 -13.59 12.69 21.22
C ALA A 258 -13.58 12.51 22.76
N SER A 259 -13.53 13.62 23.51
CA SER A 259 -13.47 13.58 24.97
C SER A 259 -14.77 13.15 25.66
N ARG A 260 -15.93 13.41 25.06
CA ARG A 260 -17.23 13.20 25.71
C ARG A 260 -18.01 11.99 25.18
N TRP A 261 -17.66 11.46 24.02
CA TRP A 261 -18.46 10.48 23.29
C TRP A 261 -18.85 9.27 24.14
N ARG A 262 -17.88 8.59 24.77
CA ARG A 262 -18.12 7.38 25.60
C ARG A 262 -18.99 7.64 26.82
N SER A 263 -18.87 8.82 27.42
CA SER A 263 -19.63 9.20 28.62
C SER A 263 -21.03 9.75 28.32
N SER A 264 -21.34 10.01 27.04
CA SER A 264 -22.56 10.71 26.65
C SER A 264 -23.70 9.73 26.33
N ALA A 265 -24.90 10.05 26.82
CA ALA A 265 -26.13 9.38 26.38
C ALA A 265 -26.40 9.63 24.88
N ALA A 266 -27.36 8.92 24.28
CA ALA A 266 -27.69 9.03 22.86
C ALA A 266 -27.99 10.47 22.41
N SER A 267 -28.78 11.23 23.18
CA SER A 267 -29.07 12.64 22.91
C SER A 267 -27.81 13.53 23.00
N GLY A 268 -26.92 13.25 23.95
CA GLY A 268 -25.63 13.93 24.07
C GLY A 268 -24.72 13.65 22.87
N ARG A 269 -24.67 12.40 22.40
CA ARG A 269 -23.93 12.03 21.18
C ARG A 269 -24.49 12.73 19.94
N ALA A 270 -25.82 12.80 19.81
CA ALA A 270 -26.46 13.54 18.72
C ALA A 270 -26.08 15.03 18.71
N ALA A 271 -26.04 15.69 19.89
CA ALA A 271 -25.61 17.08 20.00
C ALA A 271 -24.13 17.29 19.65
N LEU A 272 -23.25 16.35 20.02
CA LEU A 272 -21.82 16.38 19.64
C LEU A 272 -21.65 16.24 18.12
N THR A 273 -22.37 15.30 17.51
CA THR A 273 -22.39 15.09 16.06
C THR A 273 -22.87 16.35 15.34
N GLU A 274 -23.98 16.95 15.78
CA GLU A 274 -24.54 18.16 15.17
C GLU A 274 -23.56 19.34 15.24
N ALA A 275 -22.91 19.56 16.39
CA ALA A 275 -21.92 20.62 16.53
C ALA A 275 -20.70 20.41 15.61
N LEU A 276 -20.29 19.16 15.38
CA LEU A 276 -19.21 18.85 14.43
C LEU A 276 -19.66 19.01 12.98
N ASN A 277 -20.90 18.66 12.63
CA ASN A 277 -21.46 18.87 11.29
C ASN A 277 -21.45 20.35 10.91
N GLN A 278 -21.96 21.22 11.78
CA GLN A 278 -21.98 22.66 11.54
C GLN A 278 -20.57 23.24 11.32
N ALA A 279 -19.58 22.74 12.08
CA ALA A 279 -18.19 23.19 11.92
C ALA A 279 -17.55 22.67 10.61
N LEU A 280 -17.88 21.45 10.20
CA LEU A 280 -17.44 20.87 8.93
C LEU A 280 -18.02 21.63 7.73
N GLU A 281 -19.31 21.97 7.76
CA GLU A 281 -19.98 22.75 6.72
C GLU A 281 -19.42 24.17 6.61
N ALA A 282 -19.13 24.82 7.75
CA ALA A 282 -18.51 26.14 7.77
C ALA A 282 -17.08 26.13 7.18
N GLU A 283 -16.28 25.10 7.48
CA GLU A 283 -14.96 24.93 6.88
C GLU A 283 -15.05 24.66 5.37
N ASP A 284 -16.00 23.83 4.93
CA ASP A 284 -16.20 23.55 3.50
C ASP A 284 -16.54 24.83 2.72
N ALA A 285 -17.44 25.66 3.23
CA ALA A 285 -17.80 26.94 2.60
C ALA A 285 -16.61 27.91 2.50
N ALA A 286 -15.80 28.00 3.57
CA ALA A 286 -14.61 28.83 3.58
C ALA A 286 -13.56 28.33 2.57
N ARG A 287 -13.34 27.01 2.52
CA ARG A 287 -12.38 26.38 1.59
C ARG A 287 -12.83 26.48 0.14
N ALA A 288 -14.13 26.30 -0.16
CA ALA A 288 -14.67 26.47 -1.50
C ALA A 288 -14.38 27.88 -2.06
N THR A 289 -14.50 28.91 -1.22
CA THR A 289 -14.17 30.29 -1.61
C THR A 289 -12.68 30.44 -1.92
N PHE A 290 -11.81 29.81 -1.13
CA PHE A 290 -10.36 29.82 -1.35
C PHE A 290 -9.97 29.10 -2.65
N TYR A 291 -10.46 27.87 -2.86
CA TYR A 291 -10.10 27.08 -4.05
C TYR A 291 -10.61 27.69 -5.35
N ALA A 292 -11.77 28.38 -5.34
CA ALA A 292 -12.27 29.10 -6.50
C ALA A 292 -11.29 30.18 -7.04
N GLN A 293 -10.38 30.67 -6.19
CA GLN A 293 -9.39 31.69 -6.54
C GLN A 293 -8.01 31.08 -6.85
N ALA A 294 -7.78 29.80 -6.52
CA ALA A 294 -6.47 29.15 -6.62
C ALA A 294 -5.95 29.02 -8.06
N GLY A 295 -6.82 29.02 -9.06
CA GLY A 295 -6.43 28.99 -10.48
C GLY A 295 -5.58 30.20 -10.92
N GLY A 296 -5.69 31.34 -10.22
CA GLY A 296 -4.88 32.52 -10.49
C GLY A 296 -3.47 32.50 -9.90
N LEU A 297 -3.13 31.48 -9.09
CA LEU A 297 -1.84 31.39 -8.42
C LEU A 297 -0.71 30.96 -9.39
N PRO A 298 0.54 31.38 -9.14
CA PRO A 298 1.72 30.80 -9.76
C PRO A 298 1.74 29.28 -9.57
N LEU A 299 2.32 28.55 -10.53
CA LEU A 299 2.27 27.08 -10.53
C LEU A 299 2.75 26.41 -9.22
N PRO A 300 3.88 26.82 -8.58
CA PRO A 300 4.29 26.23 -7.31
C PRO A 300 3.25 26.41 -6.19
N ASP A 301 2.62 27.57 -6.11
CA ASP A 301 1.60 27.89 -5.10
C ASP A 301 0.27 27.20 -5.40
N ARG A 302 -0.06 27.06 -6.70
CA ARG A 302 -1.20 26.25 -7.16
C ARG A 302 -1.03 24.79 -6.78
N LEU A 303 0.17 24.21 -6.95
CA LEU A 303 0.47 22.85 -6.49
C LEU A 303 0.28 22.72 -4.98
N ALA A 304 0.72 23.71 -4.20
CA ALA A 304 0.50 23.71 -2.75
C ALA A 304 -1.00 23.76 -2.39
N ALA A 305 -1.80 24.58 -3.10
CA ALA A 305 -3.24 24.63 -2.93
C ALA A 305 -3.94 23.32 -3.33
N LEU A 306 -3.50 22.66 -4.41
CA LEU A 306 -4.03 21.36 -4.84
C LEU A 306 -3.75 20.26 -3.81
N HIS A 307 -2.56 20.25 -3.16
CA HIS A 307 -2.27 19.33 -2.06
C HIS A 307 -3.22 19.54 -0.86
N ASP A 308 -3.46 20.79 -0.49
CA ASP A 308 -4.42 21.12 0.59
C ASP A 308 -5.85 20.73 0.20
N TRP A 309 -6.26 20.93 -1.06
CA TRP A 309 -7.57 20.51 -1.56
C TRP A 309 -7.73 19.00 -1.58
N ALA A 310 -6.72 18.24 -2.03
CA ALA A 310 -6.72 16.77 -1.98
C ALA A 310 -6.88 16.27 -0.53
N ALA A 311 -6.22 16.92 0.44
CA ALA A 311 -6.37 16.60 1.85
C ALA A 311 -7.77 16.89 2.38
N TRP A 312 -8.36 18.04 2.02
CA TRP A 312 -9.73 18.37 2.40
C TRP A 312 -10.75 17.40 1.79
N LEU A 313 -10.64 17.10 0.50
CA LEU A 313 -11.51 16.13 -0.18
C LEU A 313 -11.34 14.71 0.38
N SER A 314 -10.14 14.32 0.80
CA SER A 314 -9.94 13.03 1.48
C SER A 314 -10.67 12.98 2.83
N ILE A 315 -10.73 14.10 3.57
CA ILE A 315 -11.55 14.23 4.78
C ILE A 315 -13.04 14.11 4.42
N LYS A 316 -13.52 14.87 3.43
CA LYS A 316 -14.93 14.81 2.98
C LYS A 316 -15.31 13.40 2.53
N TYR A 317 -14.46 12.74 1.77
CA TYR A 317 -14.69 11.38 1.29
C TYR A 317 -14.74 10.38 2.46
N ARG A 318 -13.85 10.49 3.44
CA ARG A 318 -13.89 9.69 4.67
C ARG A 318 -15.18 9.91 5.46
N VAL A 319 -15.65 11.16 5.59
CA VAL A 319 -16.94 11.48 6.22
C VAL A 319 -18.11 10.88 5.44
N ALA A 320 -18.16 11.07 4.12
CA ALA A 320 -19.20 10.56 3.23
C ALA A 320 -19.32 9.02 3.31
N ARG A 321 -18.20 8.34 3.53
CA ARG A 321 -18.11 6.88 3.71
C ARG A 321 -18.43 6.40 5.13
N GLY A 322 -18.78 7.30 6.05
CA GLY A 322 -19.01 6.97 7.47
C GLY A 322 -17.75 6.53 8.23
N ALA A 323 -16.56 6.73 7.65
CA ALA A 323 -15.30 6.18 8.14
C ALA A 323 -14.68 6.96 9.33
N TYR A 324 -15.56 7.61 10.11
CA TYR A 324 -15.29 8.22 11.41
C TYR A 324 -16.07 7.55 12.56
N GLY A 325 -16.85 6.49 12.29
CA GLY A 325 -17.64 5.77 13.31
C GLY A 325 -18.86 6.52 13.82
N ALA A 326 -19.19 7.66 13.20
CA ALA A 326 -20.38 8.45 13.48
C ALA A 326 -20.94 9.01 12.16
N ALA A 327 -22.25 9.18 12.10
CA ALA A 327 -22.93 9.78 10.95
C ALA A 327 -22.67 11.29 10.92
N LEU A 328 -21.63 11.70 10.21
CA LEU A 328 -21.23 13.09 10.01
C LEU A 328 -21.64 13.57 8.61
N ALA A 329 -21.99 14.86 8.51
CA ALA A 329 -22.40 15.58 7.31
C ALA A 329 -23.24 14.73 6.31
N PRO A 330 -24.52 14.45 6.61
CA PRO A 330 -25.37 13.58 5.79
C PRO A 330 -25.45 13.99 4.31
N ALA A 331 -25.36 15.29 4.01
CA ALA A 331 -25.33 15.80 2.64
C ALA A 331 -24.13 15.25 1.84
N TRP A 332 -22.96 15.09 2.46
CA TRP A 332 -21.77 14.54 1.79
C TRP A 332 -21.91 13.04 1.52
N GLN A 333 -22.65 12.31 2.35
CA GLN A 333 -22.93 10.88 2.11
C GLN A 333 -23.75 10.70 0.83
N ALA A 334 -24.74 11.58 0.61
CA ALA A 334 -25.51 11.62 -0.63
C ALA A 334 -24.66 12.03 -1.85
N GLN A 335 -23.55 12.73 -1.62
CA GLN A 335 -22.63 13.24 -2.65
C GLN A 335 -21.32 12.44 -2.77
N THR A 336 -21.32 11.18 -2.29
CA THR A 336 -20.09 10.37 -2.19
C THR A 336 -19.39 10.23 -3.55
N GLU A 337 -20.16 10.09 -4.62
CA GLU A 337 -19.63 9.90 -5.98
C GLU A 337 -19.11 11.21 -6.57
N GLU A 338 -19.80 12.33 -6.36
CA GLU A 338 -19.30 13.65 -6.77
C GLU A 338 -17.97 13.98 -6.08
N ILE A 339 -17.87 13.73 -4.76
CA ILE A 339 -16.63 13.93 -4.00
C ILE A 339 -15.51 13.03 -4.55
N ARG A 340 -15.82 11.78 -4.92
CA ARG A 340 -14.86 10.85 -5.53
C ARG A 340 -14.33 11.38 -6.86
N VAL A 341 -15.22 11.87 -7.73
CA VAL A 341 -14.86 12.45 -9.04
C VAL A 341 -14.03 13.71 -8.87
N GLU A 342 -14.40 14.60 -7.95
CA GLU A 342 -13.64 15.81 -7.64
C GLU A 342 -12.24 15.46 -7.12
N LEU A 343 -12.13 14.48 -6.22
CA LEU A 343 -10.84 14.02 -5.70
C LEU A 343 -9.95 13.45 -6.82
N ALA A 344 -10.50 12.66 -7.74
CA ALA A 344 -9.78 12.17 -8.91
C ALA A 344 -9.29 13.31 -9.82
N GLY A 345 -10.13 14.35 -10.01
CA GLY A 345 -9.75 15.56 -10.73
C GLY A 345 -8.54 16.26 -10.10
N VAL A 346 -8.56 16.49 -8.78
CA VAL A 346 -7.47 17.15 -8.07
C VAL A 346 -6.15 16.38 -8.17
N TYR A 347 -6.16 15.04 -8.07
CA TYR A 347 -4.94 14.25 -8.26
C TYR A 347 -4.43 14.29 -9.71
N THR A 348 -5.33 14.33 -10.69
CA THR A 348 -4.96 14.51 -12.11
C THR A 348 -4.27 15.86 -12.31
N ASP A 349 -4.83 16.92 -11.74
CA ASP A 349 -4.25 18.28 -11.80
C ASP A 349 -2.90 18.37 -11.07
N LEU A 350 -2.73 17.65 -9.94
CA LEU A 350 -1.43 17.54 -9.26
C LEU A 350 -0.38 16.90 -10.17
N ILE A 351 -0.71 15.77 -10.81
CA ILE A 351 0.23 15.06 -11.69
C ILE A 351 0.59 15.93 -12.90
N ASN A 352 -0.39 16.59 -13.52
CA ASN A 352 -0.17 17.48 -14.65
C ASN A 352 0.68 18.70 -14.25
N GLY A 353 0.34 19.37 -13.14
CA GLY A 353 1.07 20.53 -12.66
C GLY A 353 2.51 20.22 -12.24
N TYR A 354 2.76 19.04 -11.63
CA TYR A 354 4.13 18.58 -11.45
C TYR A 354 4.81 18.34 -12.78
N GLY A 355 4.11 17.72 -13.74
CA GLY A 355 4.62 17.49 -15.08
C GLY A 355 5.12 18.76 -15.76
N GLU A 356 4.39 19.87 -15.64
CA GLU A 356 4.80 21.19 -16.13
C GLU A 356 6.04 21.73 -15.40
N GLN A 357 6.14 21.54 -14.08
CA GLN A 357 7.35 21.93 -13.32
C GLN A 357 8.58 21.15 -13.77
N LEU A 358 8.44 19.86 -14.09
CA LEU A 358 9.55 19.01 -14.52
C LEU A 358 10.15 19.48 -15.85
N ASP A 359 9.35 20.10 -16.72
CA ASP A 359 9.81 20.61 -18.01
C ASP A 359 10.76 21.82 -17.87
N THR A 360 10.82 22.42 -16.68
CA THR A 360 11.75 23.51 -16.35
C THR A 360 13.12 23.01 -15.84
N LEU A 361 13.25 21.71 -15.54
CA LEU A 361 14.47 21.13 -14.98
C LEU A 361 15.48 20.75 -16.06
N ALA A 362 16.75 20.62 -15.67
CA ALA A 362 17.77 20.04 -16.54
C ALA A 362 17.40 18.59 -16.91
N THR A 363 17.71 18.16 -18.13
CA THR A 363 17.23 16.89 -18.69
C THR A 363 17.57 15.65 -17.85
N GLY A 364 18.65 15.67 -17.07
CA GLY A 364 19.00 14.60 -16.13
C GLY A 364 18.01 14.51 -14.97
N ASP A 365 17.82 15.63 -14.28
CA ASP A 365 16.94 15.75 -13.12
C ASP A 365 15.47 15.58 -13.50
N ALA A 366 15.08 16.10 -14.67
CA ALA A 366 13.72 15.97 -15.20
C ALA A 366 13.29 14.51 -15.37
N LEU A 367 14.17 13.64 -15.90
CA LEU A 367 13.84 12.23 -16.12
C LEU A 367 13.72 11.45 -14.82
N GLN A 368 14.64 11.67 -13.87
CA GLN A 368 14.55 11.05 -12.54
C GLN A 368 13.28 11.50 -11.81
N ALA A 369 13.01 12.80 -11.79
CA ALA A 369 11.83 13.36 -11.16
C ALA A 369 10.53 12.91 -11.85
N ARG A 370 10.55 12.66 -13.16
CA ARG A 370 9.42 12.08 -13.90
C ARG A 370 9.12 10.65 -13.44
N VAL A 371 10.15 9.82 -13.28
CA VAL A 371 9.99 8.48 -12.70
C VAL A 371 9.41 8.57 -11.29
N ASP A 372 9.93 9.47 -10.44
CA ASP A 372 9.43 9.64 -9.08
C ASP A 372 7.97 10.12 -9.04
N LEU A 373 7.58 11.02 -9.94
CA LEU A 373 6.20 11.49 -10.09
C LEU A 373 5.24 10.35 -10.46
N LEU A 374 5.62 9.54 -11.45
CA LEU A 374 4.79 8.43 -11.91
C LEU A 374 4.68 7.33 -10.86
N ARG A 375 5.77 7.06 -10.13
CA ARG A 375 5.76 6.15 -8.97
C ARG A 375 4.85 6.65 -7.86
N GLN A 376 4.92 7.94 -7.53
CA GLN A 376 4.04 8.57 -6.53
C GLN A 376 2.56 8.52 -6.94
N GLY A 377 2.26 8.87 -8.19
CA GLY A 377 0.89 8.83 -8.72
C GLY A 377 0.31 7.42 -8.66
N LEU A 378 1.09 6.44 -9.09
CA LEU A 378 0.68 5.04 -9.06
C LEU A 378 0.52 4.52 -7.63
N LEU A 379 1.39 4.94 -6.70
CA LEU A 379 1.24 4.62 -5.29
C LEU A 379 -0.08 5.19 -4.73
N TRP A 380 -0.44 6.43 -5.06
CA TRP A 380 -1.73 6.98 -4.63
C TRP A 380 -2.91 6.16 -5.15
N THR A 381 -2.86 5.69 -6.41
CA THR A 381 -3.90 4.81 -6.95
C THR A 381 -3.95 3.47 -6.21
N ARG A 382 -2.79 2.84 -5.97
CA ARG A 382 -2.68 1.54 -5.31
C ARG A 382 -3.09 1.54 -3.84
N LEU A 383 -2.98 2.69 -3.18
CA LEU A 383 -3.47 2.92 -1.83
C LEU A 383 -4.96 3.35 -1.78
N GLY A 384 -5.62 3.50 -2.93
CA GLY A 384 -7.02 3.97 -3.04
C GLY A 384 -7.18 5.49 -2.90
N LEU A 385 -6.10 6.24 -2.66
CA LEU A 385 -6.14 7.69 -2.44
C LEU A 385 -6.47 8.47 -3.71
N PHE A 386 -6.06 7.98 -4.88
CA PHE A 386 -6.42 8.53 -6.19
C PHE A 386 -7.48 7.62 -6.83
N PRO A 387 -8.79 7.90 -6.64
CA PRO A 387 -9.87 6.98 -6.99
C PRO A 387 -10.27 7.13 -8.47
N ASP A 388 -9.32 7.00 -9.40
CA ASP A 388 -9.58 6.92 -10.84
C ASP A 388 -9.33 5.49 -11.34
N GLY A 389 -10.37 4.88 -11.92
CA GLY A 389 -10.34 3.50 -12.40
C GLY A 389 -9.43 3.27 -13.61
N GLN A 390 -8.98 4.32 -14.31
CA GLN A 390 -8.04 4.21 -15.43
C GLN A 390 -6.60 4.61 -15.07
N ALA A 391 -6.43 5.33 -13.95
CA ALA A 391 -5.13 5.89 -13.57
C ALA A 391 -4.05 4.82 -13.39
N GLU A 392 -4.38 3.66 -12.79
CA GLU A 392 -3.40 2.58 -12.59
C GLU A 392 -2.78 2.14 -13.92
N MET A 393 -3.60 1.93 -14.94
CA MET A 393 -3.14 1.48 -16.25
C MET A 393 -2.28 2.54 -16.94
N ILE A 394 -2.78 3.77 -17.02
CA ILE A 394 -2.10 4.88 -17.71
C ILE A 394 -0.76 5.20 -17.05
N LEU A 395 -0.74 5.36 -15.72
CA LEU A 395 0.48 5.71 -14.98
C LEU A 395 1.49 4.57 -14.98
N SER A 396 1.02 3.32 -14.91
CA SER A 396 1.87 2.14 -15.01
C SER A 396 2.60 2.07 -16.35
N ASP A 397 1.90 2.30 -17.45
CA ASP A 397 2.49 2.18 -18.79
C ASP A 397 3.51 3.30 -19.03
N GLN A 398 3.19 4.53 -18.59
CA GLN A 398 4.14 5.65 -18.60
C GLN A 398 5.35 5.40 -17.70
N LEU A 399 5.15 4.80 -16.52
CA LEU A 399 6.21 4.50 -15.57
C LEU A 399 7.21 3.48 -16.12
N VAL A 400 6.73 2.41 -16.74
CA VAL A 400 7.59 1.39 -17.35
C VAL A 400 8.49 2.01 -18.42
N GLU A 401 7.93 2.88 -19.27
CA GLU A 401 8.69 3.54 -20.32
C GLU A 401 9.72 4.52 -19.75
N ALA A 402 9.31 5.42 -18.84
CA ALA A 402 10.22 6.38 -18.20
C ALA A 402 11.35 5.68 -17.41
N SER A 403 11.03 4.59 -16.70
CA SER A 403 12.02 3.80 -15.97
C SER A 403 13.03 3.12 -16.90
N ARG A 404 12.59 2.63 -18.06
CA ARG A 404 13.47 2.05 -19.09
C ARG A 404 14.39 3.09 -19.71
N GLN A 405 13.88 4.29 -19.99
CA GLN A 405 14.68 5.40 -20.51
C GLN A 405 15.76 5.81 -19.50
N LEU A 406 15.40 5.94 -18.22
CA LEU A 406 16.35 6.24 -17.15
C LEU A 406 17.44 5.17 -17.04
N TRP A 407 17.04 3.89 -17.03
CA TRP A 407 17.96 2.75 -16.97
C TRP A 407 18.92 2.71 -18.18
N THR A 408 18.41 2.95 -19.39
CA THR A 408 19.24 3.05 -20.60
C THR A 408 20.26 4.18 -20.49
N ARG A 409 19.84 5.34 -19.99
CA ARG A 409 20.73 6.49 -19.76
C ARG A 409 21.81 6.21 -18.72
N GLN A 410 21.51 5.37 -17.74
CA GLN A 410 22.47 4.88 -16.73
C GLN A 410 23.38 3.77 -17.27
N GLY A 411 23.36 3.49 -18.57
CA GLY A 411 24.22 2.48 -19.21
C GLY A 411 23.75 1.04 -19.00
N GLY A 412 22.46 0.84 -18.70
CA GLY A 412 21.91 -0.49 -18.45
C GLY A 412 22.23 -1.02 -17.04
N VAL A 413 22.56 -0.13 -16.10
CA VAL A 413 22.89 -0.47 -14.72
C VAL A 413 21.85 0.12 -13.77
N GLY A 414 21.57 -0.56 -12.66
CA GLY A 414 20.63 -0.08 -11.65
C GLY A 414 19.32 -0.86 -11.61
N LEU A 415 18.33 -0.27 -10.95
CA LEU A 415 16.99 -0.82 -10.79
C LEU A 415 16.03 -0.17 -11.79
N THR A 416 15.10 -0.95 -12.32
CA THR A 416 13.97 -0.48 -13.11
C THR A 416 12.66 -1.05 -12.55
N VAL A 417 11.56 -0.31 -12.72
CA VAL A 417 10.24 -0.81 -12.36
C VAL A 417 9.78 -1.80 -13.42
N VAL A 418 9.42 -3.00 -12.99
CA VAL A 418 8.78 -4.02 -13.83
C VAL A 418 7.39 -4.32 -13.31
N VAL A 419 6.48 -4.60 -14.23
CA VAL A 419 5.11 -4.98 -13.92
C VAL A 419 4.98 -6.47 -14.18
N GLN A 420 4.60 -7.23 -13.15
CA GLN A 420 4.18 -8.61 -13.33
C GLN A 420 2.66 -8.67 -13.30
N ALA A 421 2.08 -9.03 -14.44
CA ALA A 421 0.67 -9.37 -14.53
C ALA A 421 0.50 -10.86 -14.18
N ARG A 422 -0.26 -11.16 -13.13
CA ARG A 422 -0.65 -12.54 -12.79
C ARG A 422 -2.13 -12.60 -12.54
N GLU A 423 -2.82 -13.41 -13.36
CA GLU A 423 -4.24 -13.75 -13.20
C GLU A 423 -5.16 -12.54 -12.95
N GLY A 424 -4.86 -11.41 -13.61
CA GLY A 424 -5.62 -10.16 -13.51
C GLY A 424 -5.07 -9.11 -12.53
N GLN A 425 -4.02 -9.43 -11.76
CA GLN A 425 -3.37 -8.50 -10.83
C GLN A 425 -2.06 -7.94 -11.40
N ARG A 426 -1.84 -6.63 -11.24
CA ARG A 426 -0.54 -5.98 -11.44
C ARG A 426 0.22 -5.92 -10.11
N LEU A 427 1.43 -6.47 -10.11
CA LEU A 427 2.43 -6.29 -9.05
C LEU A 427 3.59 -5.47 -9.61
N TYR A 428 3.94 -4.42 -8.87
CA TYR A 428 5.04 -3.53 -9.21
C TYR A 428 6.27 -4.00 -8.46
N LEU A 429 7.36 -4.28 -9.19
CA LEU A 429 8.59 -4.77 -8.62
C LEU A 429 9.80 -3.96 -9.09
N LEU A 430 10.82 -3.86 -8.24
CA LEU A 430 12.12 -3.32 -8.63
C LEU A 430 13.05 -4.45 -9.09
N SER A 431 13.39 -4.45 -10.38
CA SER A 431 14.26 -5.46 -11.01
C SER A 431 15.54 -4.85 -11.58
N GLY A 432 16.65 -5.58 -11.52
CA GLY A 432 17.84 -5.30 -12.32
C GLY A 432 17.89 -6.07 -13.65
N ALA A 433 18.99 -5.91 -14.37
CA ALA A 433 19.20 -6.36 -15.75
C ALA A 433 19.05 -7.87 -15.97
N ASP A 434 19.44 -8.71 -15.01
CA ASP A 434 19.56 -10.16 -15.21
C ASP A 434 18.23 -10.94 -15.10
N LYS A 435 17.11 -10.28 -14.76
CA LYS A 435 15.81 -10.94 -14.51
C LYS A 435 14.70 -10.57 -15.52
N GLN A 436 15.05 -10.00 -16.68
CA GLN A 436 14.08 -9.69 -17.75
C GLN A 436 13.83 -10.84 -18.75
N GLN A 437 14.35 -12.05 -18.50
CA GLN A 437 14.07 -13.24 -19.32
C GLN A 437 12.94 -14.09 -18.75
#